data_AF-A0A257JR85-F1
#
_entry.id   AF-A0A257JR85-F1
#
_cell.length_a   1.000
_cell.length_b   1.000
_cell.length_c   1.000
_cell.angle_alpha   90.00
_cell.angle_beta   90.00
_cell.angle_gamma   90.00
#
_symmetry.space_group_name_H-M   'P 1'
#
loop_
_entity.id
_entity.type
_entity.pdbx_description
1 polymer ?
#
loop_
_entity_poly.entity_id
_entity_poly.type
_entity_poly.pdbx_seq_one_letter_code
_entity_poly.pdbx_strand_id
1 'polypeptide(L)'
;MTTRALPTKAYWIAVVIALVGSLLLSGGAPATNPERLAGDGLSALTSIWYGLYLITIARMRSQWGAGTIMFFSSGFAMLLCLVVTLVSGEPLLPPATGQSFIAQWWPLLVLGVFAQVAGQGLLAVGFGMVPTHIASVLILLQPVLVGFLGWAWLHESLTPVQMMGGALVLVGVWLARRAG
;
A
#
# COMPACT_ATOMS: atom_id res chain seq x y z
N MET A 1 -0.39 14.68 26.17
CA MET A 1 0.77 14.02 26.80
C MET A 1 1.10 12.76 26.03
N THR A 2 2.04 12.81 25.09
CA THR A 2 2.46 11.65 24.29
C THR A 2 3.71 11.05 24.93
N THR A 3 3.54 10.00 25.72
CA THR A 3 4.63 9.15 26.19
C THR A 3 5.24 8.45 24.99
N ARG A 4 6.42 8.92 24.54
CA ARG A 4 7.27 8.18 23.59
C ARG A 4 7.83 6.97 24.34
N ALA A 5 7.08 5.87 24.40
CA ALA A 5 7.64 4.58 24.80
C ALA A 5 8.64 4.14 23.73
N LEU A 6 9.88 3.90 24.13
CA LEU A 6 10.90 3.38 23.22
C LEU A 6 10.52 1.94 22.84
N PRO A 7 10.55 1.58 21.55
CA PRO A 7 10.18 0.24 21.10
C PRO A 7 11.08 -0.80 21.76
N THR A 8 10.46 -1.78 22.43
CA THR A 8 11.17 -2.87 23.11
C THR A 8 11.93 -3.73 22.09
N LYS A 9 12.99 -4.43 22.50
CA LYS A 9 13.74 -5.35 21.61
C LYS A 9 12.83 -6.37 20.91
N ALA A 10 11.77 -6.81 21.59
CA ALA A 10 10.76 -7.71 21.05
C ALA A 10 9.98 -7.13 19.85
N TYR A 11 9.71 -5.82 19.84
CA TYR A 11 9.05 -5.15 18.72
C TYR A 11 9.92 -5.18 17.46
N TRP A 12 11.23 -4.94 17.59
CA TRP A 12 12.16 -5.01 16.46
C TRP A 12 12.28 -6.41 15.87
N ILE A 13 12.28 -7.44 16.72
CA ILE A 13 12.24 -8.84 16.27
C ILE A 13 10.96 -9.09 15.47
N ALA A 14 9.81 -8.62 15.97
CA ALA A 14 8.53 -8.75 15.28
C ALA A 14 8.51 -8.06 13.91
N VAL A 15 9.12 -6.87 13.80
CA VAL A 15 9.28 -6.15 12.53
C VAL A 15 10.13 -6.94 11.54
N VAL A 16 11.27 -7.49 11.98
CA VAL A 16 12.13 -8.30 11.10
C VAL A 16 11.39 -9.54 10.60
N ILE A 17 10.65 -10.23 11.48
CA ILE A 17 9.83 -11.39 11.10
C ILE A 17 8.78 -10.99 10.05
N ALA A 18 8.07 -9.88 10.26
CA ALA A 18 7.04 -9.42 9.34
C ALA A 18 7.63 -9.00 7.98
N LEU A 19 8.80 -8.36 7.97
CA LEU A 19 9.50 -7.98 6.74
C LEU A 19 9.96 -9.21 5.95
N VAL A 20 10.57 -10.19 6.62
CA VAL A 20 10.98 -11.46 5.97
C VAL A 20 9.77 -12.19 5.41
N GLY A 21 8.67 -12.25 6.17
CA GLY A 21 7.42 -12.84 5.70
C GLY A 21 6.88 -12.14 4.45
N SER A 22 6.88 -10.81 4.43
CA SER A 22 6.43 -10.01 3.29
C SER A 22 7.28 -10.26 2.04
N LEU A 23 8.60 -10.35 2.19
CA LEU A 23 9.51 -10.68 1.08
C LEU A 23 9.23 -12.07 0.48
N LEU A 24 9.03 -13.07 1.33
CA LEU A 24 8.70 -14.43 0.89
C LEU A 24 7.33 -14.48 0.22
N LEU A 25 6.36 -13.73 0.75
CA LEU A 25 5.00 -13.63 0.19
C LEU A 25 4.99 -12.93 -1.18
N SER A 26 5.84 -11.92 -1.37
CA SER A 26 6.00 -11.24 -2.66
C SER A 26 6.57 -12.16 -3.75
N GLY A 27 7.08 -13.34 -3.39
CA GLY A 27 7.59 -14.35 -4.32
C GLY A 27 8.97 -14.05 -4.94
N GLY A 28 9.43 -12.79 -4.91
CA GLY A 28 10.67 -12.36 -5.55
C GLY A 28 10.60 -12.51 -7.07
N ALA A 29 10.99 -11.48 -7.82
CA ALA A 29 10.95 -11.59 -9.26
C ALA A 29 12.27 -12.19 -9.81
N PRO A 30 12.25 -13.06 -10.85
CA PRO A 30 13.46 -13.72 -11.35
C PRO A 30 14.56 -12.74 -11.77
N ALA A 31 15.80 -12.97 -11.30
CA ALA A 31 16.89 -11.99 -11.31
C ALA A 31 17.57 -11.72 -12.68
N THR A 32 16.98 -12.14 -13.81
CA THR A 32 17.75 -12.36 -15.03
C THR A 32 17.83 -11.18 -16.03
N ASN A 33 17.27 -9.99 -15.74
CA ASN A 33 17.26 -8.87 -16.70
C ASN A 33 17.92 -7.58 -16.16
N PRO A 34 18.95 -7.02 -16.84
CA PRO A 34 19.61 -5.76 -16.49
C PRO A 34 18.70 -4.52 -16.51
N GLU A 35 17.64 -4.52 -17.33
CA GLU A 35 16.67 -3.40 -17.41
C GLU A 35 15.88 -3.20 -16.11
N ARG A 36 15.94 -4.14 -15.16
CA ARG A 36 15.29 -4.03 -13.85
C ARG A 36 15.97 -3.04 -12.91
N LEU A 37 17.26 -2.74 -13.09
CA LEU A 37 18.02 -1.86 -12.18
C LEU A 37 17.38 -0.46 -12.06
N ALA A 38 16.86 0.08 -13.17
CA ALA A 38 16.15 1.35 -13.15
C ALA A 38 14.80 1.25 -12.41
N GLY A 39 14.06 0.15 -12.61
CA GLY A 39 12.80 -0.11 -11.92
C GLY A 39 12.97 -0.35 -10.41
N ASP A 40 14.02 -1.05 -10.01
CA ASP A 40 14.36 -1.29 -8.60
C ASP A 40 14.77 0.02 -7.91
N GLY A 41 15.54 0.86 -8.60
CA GLY A 41 15.89 2.21 -8.13
C GLY A 41 14.66 3.10 -7.94
N LEU A 42 13.73 3.10 -8.91
CA LEU A 42 12.46 3.80 -8.79
C LEU A 42 11.60 3.25 -7.65
N SER A 43 11.53 1.92 -7.48
CA SER A 43 10.77 1.27 -6.40
C SER A 43 11.31 1.62 -5.01
N ALA A 44 12.63 1.70 -4.87
CA ALA A 44 13.27 2.17 -3.63
C ALA A 44 12.89 3.64 -3.34
N LEU A 45 12.94 4.50 -4.35
CA LEU A 45 12.54 5.91 -4.22
C LEU A 45 11.05 6.04 -3.83
N THR A 46 10.16 5.30 -4.49
CA THR A 46 8.73 5.26 -4.18
C THR A 46 8.49 4.78 -2.76
N SER A 47 9.25 3.82 -2.26
CA SER A 47 9.13 3.32 -0.88
C SER A 47 9.48 4.39 0.15
N ILE A 48 10.52 5.19 -0.10
CA ILE A 48 10.88 6.34 0.76
C ILE A 48 9.75 7.37 0.75
N TRP A 49 9.23 7.72 -0.44
CA TRP A 49 8.14 8.69 -0.58
C TRP A 49 6.86 8.22 0.10
N TYR A 50 6.53 6.94 -0.03
CA TYR A 50 5.38 6.35 0.62
C TYR A 50 5.53 6.35 2.14
N GLY A 51 6.72 6.04 2.66
CA GLY A 51 7.02 6.16 4.09
C GLY A 51 6.83 7.59 4.61
N LEU A 52 7.36 8.60 3.89
CA LEU A 52 7.17 10.01 4.23
C LEU A 52 5.70 10.43 4.18
N TYR A 53 4.95 9.94 3.19
CA TYR A 53 3.51 10.14 3.08
C TYR A 53 2.76 9.60 4.30
N LEU A 54 3.03 8.35 4.71
CA LEU A 54 2.41 7.75 5.89
C LEU A 54 2.71 8.54 7.17
N ILE A 55 3.96 8.97 7.37
CA ILE A 55 4.35 9.80 8.53
C ILE A 55 3.61 11.15 8.48
N THR A 56 3.51 11.76 7.30
CA THR A 56 2.84 13.04 7.10
C THR A 56 1.35 12.94 7.41
N ILE A 57 0.67 11.90 6.92
CA ILE A 57 -0.74 11.64 7.23
C ILE A 57 -0.92 11.40 8.73
N ALA A 58 -0.12 10.53 9.35
CA ALA A 58 -0.22 10.24 10.77
C ALA A 58 -0.10 11.52 11.62
N ARG A 59 0.79 12.46 11.23
CA ARG A 59 0.91 13.77 11.88
C ARG A 59 -0.28 14.69 11.60
N MET A 60 -0.67 14.83 10.34
CA MET A 60 -1.77 15.72 9.92
C MET A 60 -3.13 15.29 10.48
N ARG A 61 -3.34 14.00 10.72
CA ARG A 61 -4.57 13.45 11.32
C ARG A 61 -4.86 13.96 12.74
N SER A 62 -3.86 14.53 13.43
CA SER A 62 -4.06 15.21 14.72
C SER A 62 -4.78 16.56 14.60
N GLN A 63 -4.75 17.18 13.41
CA GLN A 63 -5.28 18.52 13.17
C GLN A 63 -6.43 18.53 12.16
N TRP A 64 -6.44 17.58 11.22
CA TRP A 64 -7.37 17.55 10.10
C TRP A 64 -8.12 16.21 10.00
N GLY A 65 -9.36 16.26 9.49
CA GLY A 65 -10.15 15.07 9.16
C GLY A 65 -9.49 14.25 8.05
N ALA A 66 -9.69 12.93 8.08
CA ALA A 66 -9.15 12.01 7.06
C ALA A 66 -9.62 12.39 5.65
N GLY A 67 -10.91 12.76 5.50
CA GLY A 67 -11.48 13.17 4.22
C GLY A 67 -10.79 14.40 3.62
N THR A 68 -10.49 15.42 4.42
CA THR A 68 -9.78 16.62 3.95
C THR A 68 -8.37 16.28 3.46
N ILE A 69 -7.62 15.47 4.22
CA ILE A 69 -6.28 15.04 3.85
C ILE A 69 -6.31 14.22 2.54
N MET A 70 -7.26 13.29 2.42
CA MET A 70 -7.44 12.47 1.22
C MET A 70 -7.86 13.29 0.01
N PHE A 71 -8.71 14.31 0.19
CA PHE A 71 -9.15 15.20 -0.89
C PHE A 71 -7.97 15.97 -1.48
N PHE A 72 -7.18 16.64 -0.64
CA PHE A 72 -6.01 17.37 -1.12
C PHE A 72 -4.95 16.45 -1.71
N SER A 73 -4.60 15.34 -1.05
CA SER A 73 -3.59 14.42 -1.58
C SER A 73 -4.01 13.77 -2.90
N SER A 74 -5.28 13.36 -3.03
CA SER A 74 -5.80 12.80 -4.29
C SER A 74 -5.91 13.87 -5.38
N GLY A 75 -6.25 15.11 -5.01
CA GLY A 75 -6.27 16.25 -5.93
C GLY A 75 -4.89 16.58 -6.50
N PHE A 76 -3.86 16.60 -5.65
CA PHE A 76 -2.48 16.76 -6.11
C PHE A 76 -2.01 15.59 -6.97
N ALA A 77 -2.34 14.36 -6.59
CA ALA A 77 -2.03 13.17 -7.39
C ALA A 77 -2.71 13.24 -8.77
N MET A 78 -3.97 13.66 -8.84
CA MET A 78 -4.70 13.87 -10.09
C MET A 78 -3.99 14.90 -11.00
N LEU A 79 -3.58 16.04 -10.44
CA LEU A 79 -2.87 17.07 -11.21
C LEU A 79 -1.50 16.57 -11.73
N LEU A 80 -0.74 15.88 -10.88
CA LEU A 80 0.55 15.31 -11.28
C LEU A 80 0.37 14.25 -12.37
N CYS A 81 -0.59 13.33 -12.20
CA CYS A 81 -0.91 12.34 -13.22
C CYS A 81 -1.32 13.01 -14.53
N LEU A 82 -2.14 14.07 -14.49
CA LEU A 82 -2.54 14.81 -15.68
C LEU A 82 -1.33 15.41 -16.41
N VAL A 83 -0.41 16.04 -15.69
CA VAL A 83 0.83 16.58 -16.28
C VAL A 83 1.66 15.45 -16.91
N VAL A 84 1.82 14.32 -16.22
CA VAL A 84 2.57 13.17 -16.74
C VAL A 84 1.93 12.61 -18.01
N THR A 85 0.60 12.47 -18.04
CA THR A 85 -0.13 12.01 -19.24
C THR A 85 0.08 12.96 -20.42
N LEU A 86 -0.02 14.28 -20.20
CA LEU A 86 0.20 15.29 -21.24
C LEU A 86 1.64 15.28 -21.79
N VAL A 87 2.64 15.17 -20.90
CA VAL A 87 4.06 15.12 -21.30
C VAL A 87 4.39 13.83 -22.04
N SER A 88 3.75 12.72 -21.66
CA SER A 88 3.95 11.41 -22.30
C SER A 88 3.24 11.29 -23.65
N GLY A 89 2.35 12.23 -24.00
CA GLY A 89 1.56 12.20 -25.22
C GLY A 89 0.47 11.12 -25.26
N GLU A 90 0.15 10.54 -24.09
CA GLU A 90 -0.90 9.53 -23.95
C GLU A 90 -2.29 10.17 -24.09
N PRO A 91 -3.26 9.49 -24.72
CA PRO A 91 -4.61 10.03 -24.90
C PRO A 91 -5.34 10.16 -23.55
N LEU A 92 -5.94 11.33 -23.30
CA LEU A 92 -6.75 11.57 -22.10
C LEU A 92 -8.10 10.85 -22.14
N LEU A 93 -8.62 10.61 -23.34
CA LEU A 93 -9.89 9.95 -23.54
C LEU A 93 -9.67 8.49 -23.95
N PRO A 94 -10.55 7.58 -23.52
CA PRO A 94 -10.45 6.18 -23.91
C PRO A 94 -10.47 6.04 -25.44
N PRO A 95 -9.72 5.10 -26.02
CA PRO A 95 -9.70 4.88 -27.47
C PRO A 95 -11.11 4.59 -28.02
N ALA A 96 -11.33 4.95 -29.28
CA ALA A 96 -12.55 4.62 -30.01
C ALA A 96 -12.57 3.14 -30.43
N THR A 97 -12.53 2.22 -29.46
CA THR A 97 -12.44 0.76 -29.66
C THR A 97 -13.80 0.07 -29.88
N GLY A 98 -14.84 0.82 -30.26
CA GLY A 98 -16.20 0.28 -30.47
C GLY A 98 -16.94 -0.13 -29.19
N GLN A 99 -16.30 -0.04 -28.02
CA GLN A 99 -16.94 -0.19 -26.73
C GLN A 99 -17.66 1.11 -26.32
N SER A 100 -18.84 0.99 -25.72
CA SER A 100 -19.59 2.14 -25.18
C SER A 100 -18.74 2.93 -24.19
N PHE A 101 -18.80 4.26 -24.26
CA PHE A 101 -18.07 5.18 -23.37
C PHE A 101 -18.22 4.75 -21.90
N ILE A 102 -19.44 4.46 -21.46
CA ILE A 102 -19.75 4.06 -20.08
C ILE A 102 -18.97 2.80 -19.66
N ALA A 103 -18.83 1.82 -20.55
CA ALA A 103 -18.12 0.57 -20.25
C ALA A 103 -16.62 0.79 -19.99
N GLN A 104 -16.02 1.78 -20.65
CA GLN A 104 -14.60 2.10 -20.49
C GLN A 104 -14.31 2.89 -19.19
N TRP A 105 -15.26 3.73 -18.75
CA TRP A 105 -15.13 4.50 -17.51
C TRP A 105 -15.56 3.72 -16.26
N TRP A 106 -16.42 2.72 -16.41
CA TRP A 106 -16.97 1.97 -15.28
C TRP A 106 -15.90 1.35 -14.37
N PRO A 107 -14.86 0.65 -14.88
CA PRO A 107 -13.79 0.12 -14.03
C PRO A 107 -13.02 1.22 -13.29
N LEU A 108 -12.79 2.37 -13.92
CA LEU A 108 -12.10 3.51 -13.31
C LEU A 108 -12.90 4.11 -12.16
N LEU A 109 -14.22 4.24 -12.33
CA LEU A 109 -15.13 4.69 -11.28
C LEU A 109 -15.17 3.70 -10.12
N VAL A 110 -15.27 2.40 -10.41
CA VAL A 110 -15.23 1.36 -9.37
C VAL A 110 -13.92 1.39 -8.61
N LEU A 111 -12.77 1.48 -9.29
CA LEU A 111 -11.45 1.60 -8.64
C LEU A 111 -11.35 2.88 -7.81
N GLY A 112 -11.80 4.02 -8.33
CA GLY A 112 -11.79 5.29 -7.60
C GLY A 112 -12.65 5.24 -6.33
N VAL A 113 -13.86 4.68 -6.40
CA VAL A 113 -14.74 4.61 -5.24
C VAL A 113 -14.27 3.55 -4.24
N PHE A 114 -13.98 2.33 -4.69
CA PHE A 114 -13.68 1.22 -3.78
C PHE A 114 -12.22 1.19 -3.35
N ALA A 115 -11.26 1.37 -4.24
CA ALA A 115 -9.85 1.31 -3.87
C ALA A 115 -9.39 2.61 -3.19
N GLN A 116 -9.76 3.77 -3.74
CA GLN A 116 -9.32 5.06 -3.21
C GLN A 116 -10.23 5.56 -2.08
N VAL A 117 -11.52 5.81 -2.35
CA VAL A 117 -12.40 6.42 -1.33
C VAL A 117 -12.64 5.47 -0.17
N ALA A 118 -13.04 4.22 -0.43
CA ALA A 118 -13.26 3.25 0.63
C ALA A 118 -11.93 2.69 1.17
N GLY A 119 -11.09 2.09 0.33
CA GLY A 119 -9.84 1.45 0.76
C GLY A 119 -8.87 2.40 1.45
N GLN A 120 -8.31 3.37 0.72
CA GLN A 120 -7.36 4.34 1.27
C GLN A 120 -8.00 5.29 2.29
N GLY A 121 -9.27 5.68 2.09
CA GLY A 121 -10.00 6.51 3.05
C GLY A 121 -10.17 5.85 4.42
N LEU A 122 -10.57 4.57 4.47
CA LEU A 122 -10.69 3.84 5.74
C LEU A 122 -9.33 3.67 6.42
N LEU A 123 -8.26 3.40 5.65
CA LEU A 123 -6.90 3.34 6.20
C LEU A 123 -6.49 4.68 6.84
N ALA A 124 -6.76 5.80 6.16
CA ALA A 124 -6.47 7.13 6.66
C ALA A 124 -7.28 7.50 7.92
N VAL A 125 -8.53 7.03 8.01
CA VAL A 125 -9.33 7.13 9.25
C VAL A 125 -8.64 6.35 10.37
N GLY A 126 -8.28 5.09 10.13
CA GLY A 126 -7.64 4.20 11.09
C GLY A 126 -6.29 4.70 11.62
N PHE A 127 -5.48 5.38 10.79
CA PHE A 127 -4.22 5.99 11.24
C PHE A 127 -4.40 7.06 12.31
N GLY A 128 -5.58 7.69 12.40
CA GLY A 128 -5.88 8.64 13.48
C GLY A 128 -6.26 7.96 14.81
N MET A 129 -6.53 6.66 14.80
CA MET A 129 -7.09 5.92 15.94
C MET A 129 -6.09 4.96 16.60
N VAL A 130 -4.94 4.70 15.96
CA VAL A 130 -3.95 3.69 16.40
C VAL A 130 -2.56 4.34 16.53
N PRO A 131 -1.74 3.98 17.53
CA PRO A 131 -0.37 4.45 17.62
C PRO A 131 0.43 4.17 16.34
N THR A 132 1.23 5.14 15.89
CA THR A 132 1.93 5.09 14.59
C THR A 132 2.84 3.85 14.42
N HIS A 133 3.43 3.34 15.49
CA HIS A 133 4.27 2.15 15.46
C HIS A 133 3.46 0.85 15.26
N ILE A 134 2.23 0.75 15.79
CA ILE A 134 1.35 -0.40 15.54
C ILE A 134 0.76 -0.30 14.13
N ALA A 135 0.40 0.91 13.70
CA ALA A 135 -0.16 1.17 12.39
C ALA A 135 0.77 0.74 11.24
N SER A 136 2.08 1.00 11.36
CA SER A 136 3.05 0.62 10.31
C SER A 136 3.17 -0.90 10.15
N VAL A 137 3.10 -1.66 11.24
CA VAL A 137 3.14 -3.13 11.17
C VAL A 137 1.80 -3.68 10.67
N LEU A 138 0.68 -3.08 11.05
CA LEU A 138 -0.65 -3.46 10.56
C LEU A 138 -0.80 -3.27 9.04
N ILE A 139 -0.10 -2.31 8.43
CA ILE A 139 -0.08 -2.15 6.97
C ILE A 139 0.46 -3.42 6.28
N LEU A 140 1.38 -4.17 6.92
CA LEU A 140 1.89 -5.43 6.36
C LEU A 140 0.80 -6.52 6.29
N LEU A 141 -0.35 -6.33 6.92
CA LEU A 141 -1.49 -7.22 6.69
C LEU A 141 -2.07 -7.10 5.27
N GLN A 142 -1.89 -5.93 4.62
CA GLN A 142 -2.37 -5.69 3.25
C GLN A 142 -1.83 -6.72 2.25
N PRO A 143 -0.51 -6.99 2.12
CA PRO A 143 -0.02 -8.00 1.19
C PRO A 143 -0.54 -9.41 1.49
N VAL A 144 -0.79 -9.76 2.76
CA VAL A 144 -1.42 -11.05 3.13
C VAL A 144 -2.84 -11.14 2.60
N LEU A 145 -3.64 -10.07 2.78
CA LEU A 145 -5.00 -10.01 2.27
C LEU A 145 -5.03 -10.02 0.74
N VAL A 146 -4.11 -9.29 0.09
CA VAL A 146 -3.98 -9.27 -1.37
C VAL A 146 -3.62 -10.65 -1.90
N GLY A 147 -2.63 -11.32 -1.31
CA GLY A 147 -2.25 -12.69 -1.71
C GLY A 147 -3.38 -13.70 -1.49
N PHE A 148 -4.12 -13.58 -0.39
CA PHE A 148 -5.30 -14.42 -0.13
C PHE A 148 -6.42 -14.18 -1.14
N LEU A 149 -6.73 -12.92 -1.46
CA LEU A 149 -7.74 -12.57 -2.47
C LEU A 149 -7.32 -12.98 -3.88
N GLY A 150 -6.03 -12.87 -4.22
CA GLY A 150 -5.46 -13.39 -5.46
C GLY A 150 -5.71 -14.89 -5.62
N TRP A 151 -5.44 -15.66 -4.57
CA TRP A 151 -5.72 -17.09 -4.55
C TRP A 151 -7.23 -17.42 -4.61
N ALA A 152 -8.04 -16.74 -3.80
CA ALA A 152 -9.46 -17.06 -3.65
C ALA A 152 -10.32 -16.60 -4.83
N TRP A 153 -10.01 -15.45 -5.43
CA TRP A 153 -10.83 -14.81 -6.47
C TRP A 153 -10.20 -14.90 -7.85
N LEU A 154 -8.89 -14.67 -7.97
CA LEU A 154 -8.17 -14.74 -9.26
C LEU A 154 -7.65 -16.15 -9.57
N HIS A 155 -7.86 -17.12 -8.67
CA HIS A 155 -7.38 -18.49 -8.78
C HIS A 155 -5.86 -18.60 -9.01
N GLU A 156 -5.10 -17.62 -8.50
CA GLU A 156 -3.64 -17.65 -8.57
C GLU A 156 -3.07 -18.77 -7.70
N SER A 157 -2.05 -19.48 -8.20
CA SER A 157 -1.38 -20.52 -7.43
C SER A 157 -0.44 -19.92 -6.39
N LEU A 158 -0.76 -20.07 -5.11
CA LEU A 158 0.17 -19.75 -4.02
C LEU A 158 1.17 -20.88 -3.83
N THR A 159 2.45 -20.54 -3.93
CA THR A 159 3.52 -21.50 -3.62
C THR A 159 3.60 -21.73 -2.11
N PRO A 160 4.13 -22.88 -1.65
CA PRO A 160 4.34 -23.13 -0.22
C PRO A 160 5.18 -22.04 0.46
N VAL A 161 6.15 -21.47 -0.26
CA VAL A 161 6.99 -20.36 0.23
C VAL A 161 6.16 -19.10 0.48
N GLN A 162 5.24 -18.76 -0.42
CA GLN A 162 4.35 -17.62 -0.25
C GLN A 162 3.38 -17.82 0.92
N MET A 163 2.85 -19.03 1.10
CA MET A 163 2.00 -19.37 2.25
C MET A 163 2.76 -19.22 3.57
N MET A 164 4.01 -19.69 3.63
CA MET A 164 4.90 -19.48 4.78
C MET A 164 5.18 -18.00 5.02
N GLY A 165 5.40 -17.23 3.94
CA GLY A 165 5.57 -15.78 4.00
C GLY A 165 4.37 -15.09 4.64
N GLY A 166 3.16 -15.42 4.20
CA GLY A 166 1.92 -14.92 4.79
C GLY A 166 1.77 -15.27 6.27
N ALA A 167 2.08 -16.51 6.65
CA ALA A 167 2.06 -16.93 8.06
C ALA A 167 3.07 -16.14 8.92
N LEU A 168 4.29 -15.91 8.42
CA LEU A 168 5.32 -15.12 9.08
C LEU A 168 4.87 -13.67 9.30
N VAL A 169 4.21 -13.06 8.31
CA VAL A 169 3.64 -11.71 8.47
C VAL A 169 2.61 -11.69 9.60
N LEU A 170 1.67 -12.65 9.62
CA LEU A 170 0.65 -12.71 10.68
C LEU A 170 1.27 -12.87 12.08
N VAL A 171 2.29 -13.73 12.20
CA VAL A 171 3.03 -13.91 13.46
C VAL A 171 3.76 -12.63 13.85
N GLY A 172 4.43 -11.96 12.92
CA GLY A 172 5.12 -10.69 13.15
C GLY A 172 4.17 -9.59 13.61
N VAL A 173 3.01 -9.44 12.96
CA VAL A 173 1.98 -8.48 13.36
C VAL A 173 1.46 -8.78 14.77
N TRP A 174 1.19 -10.05 15.07
CA TRP A 174 0.72 -10.48 16.39
C TRP A 174 1.74 -10.21 17.49
N LEU A 175 3.03 -10.49 17.24
CA LEU A 175 4.12 -10.21 18.17
C LEU A 175 4.30 -8.70 18.39
N ALA A 176 4.25 -7.90 17.32
CA ALA A 176 4.40 -6.45 17.42
C ALA A 176 3.29 -5.82 18.26
N ARG A 177 2.04 -6.32 18.12
CA ARG A 177 0.91 -5.88 18.93
C ARG A 177 1.02 -6.27 20.40
N ARG A 178 1.71 -7.37 20.74
CA ARG A 178 1.96 -7.77 22.13
C ARG A 178 3.13 -7.03 22.77
N ALA A 179 4.09 -6.57 21.96
CA ALA A 179 5.32 -5.92 22.43
C ALA A 179 5.23 -4.39 22.49
N GLY A 180 4.21 -3.78 21.89
CA GLY A 180 3.89 -2.34 21.98
C GLY A 180 2.73 -2.08 22.92
#